data_AF-A0A6A6FA48-F1
#
_entry.id   AF-A0A6A6FA48-F1
#
_cell.length_a   1.000
_cell.length_b   1.000
_cell.length_c   1.000
_cell.angle_alpha   90.00
_cell.angle_beta   90.00
_cell.angle_gamma   90.00
#
_symmetry.space_group_name_H-M   'P 1'
#
loop_
_entity.id
_entity.type
_entity.pdbx_description
1 polymer ?
#
loop_
_entity_poly.entity_id
_entity_poly.type
_entity_poly.pdbx_seq_one_letter_code
_entity_poly.pdbx_strand_id
1 'polypeptide(L)'
;MPGLFSCTDETCQWFYTEDLGEVLDHIRSTHRNGFVKRPSALGTPDSHGHRWYCFRCIGKLGKDHKSFDTHRAMWDHLNAAHDCCLDTIEITLLSTSARARDDL
;
A
#
# COMPACT_ATOMS: atom_id res chain seq x y z
N MET A 1 -9.37 6.62 -1.72
CA MET A 1 -9.93 5.78 -2.79
C MET A 1 -10.68 4.68 -2.10
N PRO A 2 -12.01 4.62 -2.18
CA PRO A 2 -12.74 3.45 -1.74
C PRO A 2 -12.55 2.34 -2.78
N GLY A 3 -12.00 1.21 -2.36
CA GLY A 3 -11.73 0.06 -3.23
C GLY A 3 -11.29 -1.12 -2.38
N LEU A 4 -11.68 -2.32 -2.80
CA LEU A 4 -11.22 -3.57 -2.21
C LEU A 4 -9.92 -3.96 -2.90
N PHE A 5 -8.84 -4.04 -2.13
CA PHE A 5 -7.57 -4.56 -2.57
C PHE A 5 -7.53 -6.06 -2.39
N SER A 6 -7.02 -6.78 -3.38
CA SER A 6 -6.80 -8.22 -3.31
C SER A 6 -5.41 -8.59 -3.81
N CYS A 7 -4.82 -9.63 -3.23
CA CYS A 7 -3.57 -10.18 -3.74
C CYS A 7 -3.85 -11.43 -4.59
N THR A 8 -3.37 -11.45 -5.83
CA THR A 8 -3.52 -12.55 -6.79
C THR A 8 -2.34 -13.52 -6.79
N ASP A 9 -1.31 -13.26 -5.99
CA ASP A 9 -0.18 -14.17 -5.82
C ASP A 9 -0.66 -15.51 -5.24
N GLU A 10 -0.26 -16.61 -5.88
CA GLU A 10 -0.67 -17.98 -5.51
C GLU A 10 -0.26 -18.38 -4.09
N THR A 11 0.73 -17.70 -3.51
CA THR A 11 1.19 -17.91 -2.13
C THR A 11 0.38 -17.10 -1.11
N CYS A 12 -0.43 -16.15 -1.58
CA CYS A 12 -1.18 -15.18 -0.78
C CYS A 12 -2.68 -15.45 -0.75
N GLN A 13 -3.09 -16.69 -1.06
CA GLN A 13 -4.51 -17.07 -1.14
C GLN A 13 -5.26 -16.44 0.03
N TRP A 14 -6.26 -15.61 -0.31
CA TRP A 14 -7.20 -14.96 0.62
C TRP A 14 -6.82 -13.59 1.23
N PHE A 15 -5.84 -12.87 0.69
CA PHE A 15 -5.67 -11.47 1.10
C PHE A 15 -6.71 -10.54 0.44
N TYR A 16 -7.57 -9.93 1.26
CA TYR A 16 -8.54 -8.91 0.87
C TYR A 16 -8.62 -7.83 1.94
N THR A 17 -8.55 -6.55 1.57
CA THR A 17 -8.70 -5.44 2.53
C THR A 17 -9.15 -4.16 1.83
N GLU A 18 -9.81 -3.28 2.57
CA GLU A 18 -10.09 -1.89 2.16
C GLU A 18 -9.06 -0.90 2.74
N ASP A 19 -8.19 -1.36 3.65
CA ASP A 19 -7.20 -0.53 4.33
C ASP A 19 -5.86 -0.53 3.59
N LEU A 20 -5.48 0.67 3.13
CA LEU A 20 -4.23 0.85 2.38
C LEU A 20 -2.98 0.54 3.21
N GLY A 21 -3.02 0.75 4.52
CA GLY A 21 -1.95 0.36 5.43
C GLY A 21 -1.77 -1.15 5.49
N GLU A 22 -2.86 -1.92 5.54
CA GLU A 22 -2.80 -3.38 5.48
C GLU A 22 -2.25 -3.88 4.15
N VAL A 23 -2.60 -3.26 3.02
CA VAL A 23 -2.01 -3.57 1.70
C VAL A 23 -0.50 -3.36 1.70
N LEU A 24 -0.04 -2.20 2.19
CA LEU A 24 1.38 -1.89 2.28
C LEU A 24 2.11 -2.85 3.23
N ASP A 25 1.46 -3.26 4.32
CA ASP A 25 2.05 -4.23 5.23
C ASP A 25 2.15 -5.63 4.63
N HIS A 26 1.14 -6.04 3.86
CA HIS A 26 1.15 -7.28 3.10
C HIS A 26 2.26 -7.30 2.05
N ILE A 27 2.42 -6.21 1.29
CA ILE A 27 3.52 -6.07 0.32
C ILE A 27 4.88 -6.18 1.02
N ARG A 28 5.03 -5.53 2.17
CA ARG A 28 6.25 -5.55 2.98
C ARG A 28 6.57 -6.95 3.50
N SER A 29 5.59 -7.67 4.05
CA SER A 29 5.81 -8.95 4.74
C SER A 29 5.88 -10.15 3.81
N THR A 30 5.12 -10.14 2.71
CA THR A 30 4.87 -11.36 1.92
C THR A 30 5.68 -11.41 0.62
N HIS A 31 5.68 -10.34 -0.18
CA HIS A 31 6.28 -10.37 -1.53
C HIS A 31 7.81 -10.20 -1.55
N ARG A 32 8.51 -10.49 -0.44
CA ARG A 32 9.97 -10.29 -0.27
C ARG A 32 10.45 -8.91 -0.72
N ASN A 33 9.59 -7.90 -0.67
CA ASN A 33 9.92 -6.51 -1.00
C ASN A 33 10.66 -5.87 0.18
N GLY A 34 11.84 -6.40 0.51
CA GLY A 34 12.67 -5.97 1.64
C GLY A 34 13.14 -4.51 1.57
N PHE A 35 12.82 -3.80 0.49
CA PHE A 35 13.03 -2.38 0.32
C PHE A 35 11.87 -1.52 0.88
N VAL A 36 10.67 -2.07 1.06
CA VAL A 36 9.60 -1.41 1.82
C VAL A 36 9.84 -1.72 3.28
N LYS A 37 9.89 -0.70 4.14
CA LYS A 37 9.99 -0.87 5.59
C LYS A 37 9.07 0.09 6.31
N ARG A 38 8.74 -0.25 7.56
CA ARG A 38 8.07 0.63 8.51
C ARG A 38 8.98 0.87 9.72
N PRO A 39 9.07 2.08 10.26
CA PRO A 39 9.89 2.37 11.44
C PRO A 39 9.29 1.86 12.75
N SER A 40 7.99 1.56 12.78
CA SER A 40 7.23 1.21 13.98
C SER A 40 6.07 0.27 13.63
N ALA A 41 5.13 0.08 14.56
CA ALA A 41 3.90 -0.66 14.30
C ALA A 41 3.10 -0.04 13.14
N LEU A 42 2.19 -0.83 12.55
CA LEU A 42 1.33 -0.37 11.47
C LEU A 42 0.55 0.89 11.90
N GLY A 43 0.65 1.95 11.11
CA GLY A 43 -0.01 3.22 11.43
C GLY A 43 0.65 4.03 12.56
N THR A 44 1.84 3.65 13.03
CA THR A 44 2.58 4.45 14.02
C THR A 44 3.75 5.18 13.34
N PRO A 45 3.83 6.52 13.44
CA PRO A 45 4.96 7.26 12.91
C PRO A 45 6.19 7.15 13.83
N ASP A 46 7.38 7.36 13.26
CA ASP A 46 8.62 7.58 14.01
C ASP A 46 8.69 8.99 14.63
N SER A 47 9.80 9.31 15.28
CA SER A 47 10.06 10.64 15.87
C SER A 47 10.06 11.80 14.86
N HIS A 48 10.12 11.50 13.56
CA HIS A 48 10.10 12.48 12.48
C HIS A 48 8.76 12.51 11.72
N GLY A 49 7.77 11.72 12.17
CA GLY A 49 6.46 11.65 11.52
C GLY A 49 6.36 10.61 10.38
N HIS A 50 7.41 9.86 10.09
CA HIS A 50 7.43 8.90 8.98
C HIS A 50 6.79 7.56 9.39
N ARG A 51 5.98 7.00 8.50
CA ARG A 51 5.32 5.69 8.64
C ARG A 51 5.88 4.63 7.71
N TRP A 52 6.50 5.05 6.60
CA TRP A 52 7.04 4.14 5.60
C TRP A 52 8.37 4.62 5.04
N TYR A 53 9.20 3.66 4.66
CA TYR A 53 10.47 3.86 3.97
C TYR A 53 10.51 3.02 2.70
N CYS A 54 11.01 3.62 1.63
CA CYS A 54 11.39 2.94 0.40
C CYS A 54 12.91 3.03 0.22
N PHE A 55 13.61 1.91 0.40
CA PHE A 55 15.07 1.78 0.24
C PHE A 55 15.49 1.52 -1.21
N ARG A 56 14.54 1.39 -2.14
CA ARG A 56 14.85 1.26 -3.57
C ARG A 56 15.14 2.63 -4.20
N CYS A 57 14.63 3.70 -3.61
CA CYS A 57 14.97 5.08 -4.00
C CYS A 57 16.08 5.62 -3.11
N ILE A 58 17.31 5.60 -3.63
CA ILE A 58 18.42 6.33 -3.01
C ILE A 58 18.22 7.83 -3.30
N GLY A 59 18.18 8.63 -2.24
CA GLY A 59 17.97 10.08 -2.34
C GLY A 59 19.23 10.82 -2.79
N LYS A 60 19.06 12.00 -3.42
CA LYS A 60 20.14 12.85 -3.97
C LYS A 60 21.09 13.49 -2.93
N LEU A 61 21.07 13.08 -1.67
CA LEU A 61 21.84 13.68 -0.57
C LEU A 61 22.40 12.63 0.39
N GLY A 62 22.73 11.43 -0.09
CA GLY A 62 23.23 10.35 0.76
C GLY A 62 22.18 9.71 1.66
N LYS A 63 20.89 10.01 1.46
CA LYS A 63 19.80 9.24 2.06
C LYS A 63 19.69 7.89 1.35
N ASP A 64 19.78 6.81 2.11
CA ASP A 64 19.65 5.44 1.63
C ASP A 64 18.19 5.01 1.37
N HIS A 65 17.23 5.87 1.73
CA HIS A 65 15.81 5.66 1.49
C HIS A 65 15.02 6.96 1.30
N LYS A 66 13.80 6.81 0.78
CA LYS A 66 12.76 7.84 0.75
C LYS A 66 11.73 7.56 1.85
N SER A 67 11.32 8.60 2.58
CA SER A 67 10.41 8.49 3.73
C SER A 67 9.04 9.09 3.43
N PHE A 68 7.99 8.51 4.02
CA PHE A 68 6.60 8.91 3.81
C PHE A 68 5.86 8.95 5.14
N ASP A 69 5.02 9.97 5.33
CA ASP A 69 4.23 10.23 6.53
C ASP A 69 2.82 9.62 6.49
N THR A 70 2.37 9.16 5.32
CA THR A 70 1.03 8.59 5.10
C THR A 70 1.08 7.31 4.26
N HIS A 71 0.08 6.43 4.45
CA HIS A 71 -0.13 5.24 3.60
C HIS A 71 -0.33 5.65 2.13
N ARG A 72 -1.07 6.72 1.90
CA ARG A 72 -1.36 7.21 0.55
C ARG A 72 -0.11 7.66 -0.20
N ALA A 73 0.75 8.44 0.45
CA ALA A 73 1.99 8.91 -0.18
C ALA A 73 2.94 7.74 -0.52
N MET A 74 3.01 6.71 0.32
CA MET A 74 3.78 5.51 0.03
C MET A 74 3.18 4.73 -1.15
N TRP A 75 1.86 4.52 -1.17
CA TRP A 75 1.18 3.85 -2.27
C TRP A 75 1.35 4.57 -3.61
N ASP A 76 1.11 5.88 -3.65
CA ASP A 76 1.27 6.68 -4.87
C ASP A 76 2.73 6.63 -5.36
N HIS A 77 3.70 6.62 -4.44
CA HIS A 77 5.10 6.44 -4.79
C HIS A 77 5.39 5.07 -5.41
N LEU A 78 4.89 3.99 -4.82
CA LEU A 78 5.07 2.65 -5.36
C LEU A 78 4.45 2.54 -6.76
N ASN A 79 3.24 3.05 -6.96
CA ASN A 79 2.60 3.07 -8.29
C ASN A 79 3.39 3.88 -9.31
N ALA A 80 3.99 5.01 -8.91
CA ALA A 80 4.70 5.88 -9.85
C ALA A 80 6.13 5.41 -10.19
N ALA A 81 6.79 4.68 -9.29
CA ALA A 81 8.22 4.38 -9.42
C ALA A 81 8.56 2.88 -9.38
N HIS A 82 7.67 2.05 -8.83
CA HIS A 82 7.87 0.63 -8.53
C HIS A 82 6.59 -0.17 -8.79
N ASP A 83 5.88 0.14 -9.88
CA ASP A 83 4.62 -0.50 -10.27
C ASP A 83 4.76 -2.03 -10.39
N CYS A 84 5.90 -2.51 -10.90
CA CYS A 84 6.24 -3.93 -10.96
C CYS A 84 6.24 -4.66 -9.60
N CYS A 85 6.26 -3.92 -8.49
CA CYS A 85 6.14 -4.50 -7.15
C CYS A 85 4.68 -4.63 -6.67
N LEU A 86 3.73 -4.15 -7.48
CA LEU A 86 2.29 -4.18 -7.25
C LEU A 86 1.56 -5.06 -8.26
N ASP A 87 2.27 -5.76 -9.17
CA ASP A 87 1.66 -6.56 -10.25
C ASP A 87 0.68 -7.63 -9.74
N THR A 88 0.83 -8.06 -8.49
CA THR A 88 -0.05 -9.03 -7.83
C THR A 88 -1.17 -8.39 -7.02
N ILE A 89 -1.28 -7.06 -6.97
CA ILE A 89 -2.30 -6.34 -6.20
C ILE A 89 -3.34 -5.77 -7.16
N GLU A 90 -4.56 -6.29 -7.06
CA GLU A 90 -5.71 -5.79 -7.81
C GLU A 90 -6.56 -4.86 -6.94
N ILE A 91 -7.17 -3.86 -7.58
CA ILE A 91 -8.14 -2.96 -6.92
C ILE A 91 -9.49 -3.15 -7.60
N THR A 92 -10.46 -3.67 -6.84
CA THR A 92 -11.87 -3.65 -7.23
C THR A 92 -12.50 -2.38 -6.71
N LEU A 93 -12.88 -1.47 -7.61
CA LEU A 93 -13.63 -0.27 -7.23
C LEU A 93 -15.03 -0.69 -6.76
N LEU A 94 -15.36 -0.37 -5.51
CA LEU A 94 -16.69 -0.62 -4.98
C LEU A 94 -17.68 0.34 -5.67
N SER A 95 -18.49 -0.17 -6.60
CA SER A 95 -19.56 0.62 -7.18
C SER A 95 -20.57 0.95 -6.09
N THR A 96 -20.81 2.23 -5.80
CA THR A 96 -21.92 2.67 -4.97
C THR A 96 -23.24 2.49 -5.72
N SER A 97 -23.68 1.24 -5.87
CA SER A 97 -25.04 0.95 -6.31
C SER A 97 -26.00 1.15 -5.14
N ALA A 98 -26.30 2.41 -4.84
CA ALA A 98 -27.53 2.74 -4.12
C ALA A 98 -28.70 2.38 -5.05
N ARG A 99 -29.20 1.15 -4.91
CA ARG A 99 -30.49 0.75 -5.49
C ARG A 99 -31.57 1.59 -4.80
N ALA A 100 -31.99 2.66 -5.45
CA ALA A 100 -33.35 3.17 -5.27
C ALA A 100 -34.29 2.07 -5.79
N ARG A 101 -34.82 1.28 -4.86
CA ARG A 101 -36.00 0.43 -5.08
C ARG A 101 -37.17 1.18 -4.47
N ASP A 102 -38.20 1.34 -5.31
CA ASP A 102 -39.61 1.66 -4.99
C ASP A 102 -39.82 3.09 -4.42
N ASP A 103 -40.74 3.91 -4.91
CA ASP A 103 -42.15 3.62 -5.13
C ASP A 103 -42.71 4.20 -6.44
N LEU A 104 -43.57 3.38 -7.05
CA LEU A 104 -44.51 3.67 -8.13
C LEU A 104 -45.76 4.37 -7.60
#